data_AF-A0A9E3SZY4-F1
#
_entry.id   AF-A0A9E3SZY4-F1
#
_cell.length_a   1.000
_cell.length_b   1.000
_cell.length_c   1.000
_cell.angle_alpha   90.00
_cell.angle_beta   90.00
_cell.angle_gamma   90.00
#
_symmetry.space_group_name_H-M   'P 1'
#
loop_
_entity.id
_entity.type
_entity.pdbx_description
1 polymer ?
#
loop_
_entity_poly.entity_id
_entity_poly.type
_entity_poly.pdbx_seq_one_letter_code
_entity_poly.pdbx_strand_id
1 'polypeptide(L)'
;MSTKERWALYGLIVPFSILIGILAVALITTVSANLWLPALLWATLTVGAVLVLGLVFHWIPTSANDSDYDDFLNTGDPEKIIFCEGYDSGWVKQPISVWSNLAFVASGLMIVLILGTRAAPAPNPMADPTALIPLAYALAVTFMGPGSMVFHASLKKWAGWFDNLSIILWAGLSLSYTVTRLLMSWFGAPLELMWLLFGLIALIVGIVTFRSESSHRTTQIVVAGSWFLVELFVMIAAWLGYTPGFVRSTPWFLAVVASFAAAFACWLPSGAVARLWCDPDSPIQGHGFWHVLAAIGTLLVYCYFASEIAML
;
A
#
# COMPACT_ATOMS: atom_id res chain seq x y z
N MET A 1 2.62 -15.07 -28.79
CA MET A 1 2.18 -14.25 -27.64
C MET A 1 1.29 -15.10 -26.76
N SER A 2 1.69 -15.40 -25.54
CA SER A 2 0.86 -16.14 -24.59
C SER A 2 -0.34 -15.33 -24.14
N THR A 3 -1.30 -15.98 -23.47
CA THR A 3 -2.43 -15.29 -22.86
C THR A 3 -1.95 -14.25 -21.84
N LYS A 4 -0.94 -14.56 -21.04
CA LYS A 4 -0.39 -13.65 -20.02
C LYS A 4 0.39 -12.49 -20.62
N GLU A 5 1.13 -12.69 -21.71
CA GLU A 5 1.75 -11.59 -22.45
C GLU A 5 0.69 -10.61 -23.02
N ARG A 6 -0.47 -11.12 -23.47
CA ARG A 6 -1.59 -10.26 -23.87
C ARG A 6 -2.18 -9.50 -22.70
N TRP A 7 -2.38 -10.13 -21.54
CA TRP A 7 -2.82 -9.44 -20.32
C TRP A 7 -1.81 -8.39 -19.84
N ALA A 8 -0.51 -8.64 -19.98
CA ALA A 8 0.54 -7.67 -19.69
C ALA A 8 0.41 -6.42 -20.57
N LEU A 9 0.10 -6.58 -21.86
CA LEU A 9 -0.11 -5.48 -22.78
C LEU A 9 -1.47 -4.77 -22.57
N TYR A 10 -2.56 -5.50 -22.38
CA TYR A 10 -3.88 -4.89 -22.13
C TYR A 10 -3.96 -4.18 -20.78
N GLY A 11 -3.20 -4.64 -19.80
CA GLY A 11 -3.06 -3.99 -18.50
C GLY A 11 -2.39 -2.62 -18.55
N LEU A 12 -1.81 -2.22 -19.69
CA LEU A 12 -1.37 -0.84 -19.92
C LEU A 12 -2.52 0.11 -20.31
N ILE A 13 -3.71 -0.40 -20.68
CA ILE A 13 -4.79 0.44 -21.24
C ILE A 13 -5.80 0.83 -20.16
N VAL A 14 -6.35 -0.15 -19.44
CA VAL A 14 -7.47 0.07 -18.51
C VAL A 14 -7.05 0.87 -17.26
N PRO A 15 -5.96 0.53 -16.56
CA PRO A 15 -5.53 1.29 -15.38
C PRO A 15 -5.04 2.70 -15.71
N PHE A 16 -4.42 2.90 -16.88
CA PHE A 16 -4.02 4.23 -17.34
C PHE A 16 -5.22 5.12 -17.60
N SER A 17 -6.34 4.57 -18.06
CA SER A 17 -7.58 5.32 -18.25
C SER A 17 -8.11 5.88 -16.92
N ILE A 18 -7.98 5.13 -15.82
CA ILE A 18 -8.35 5.59 -14.46
C ILE A 18 -7.44 6.73 -14.01
N LEU A 19 -6.12 6.58 -14.20
CA LEU A 19 -5.15 7.63 -13.87
C LEU A 19 -5.39 8.91 -14.68
N ILE A 20 -5.74 8.78 -15.97
CA ILE A 20 -6.13 9.90 -16.83
C ILE A 20 -7.40 10.59 -16.29
N GLY A 21 -8.39 9.81 -15.84
CA GLY A 21 -9.59 10.36 -15.20
C GLY A 21 -9.28 11.18 -13.95
N ILE A 22 -8.42 10.66 -13.07
CA ILE A 22 -7.97 11.36 -11.85
C ILE A 22 -7.25 12.67 -12.21
N LEU A 23 -6.35 12.62 -13.21
CA LEU A 23 -5.64 13.80 -13.73
C LEU A 23 -6.61 14.84 -14.29
N ALA A 24 -7.60 14.42 -15.06
CA ALA A 24 -8.62 15.32 -15.61
C ALA A 24 -9.42 16.01 -14.49
N VAL A 25 -9.81 15.26 -13.45
CA VAL A 25 -10.49 15.83 -12.28
C VAL A 25 -9.58 16.82 -11.55
N ALA A 26 -8.30 16.49 -11.33
CA ALA A 26 -7.34 17.37 -10.67
C ALA A 26 -7.18 18.72 -11.37
N LEU A 27 -7.13 18.71 -12.71
CA LEU A 27 -7.05 19.92 -13.53
C LEU A 27 -8.31 20.80 -13.38
N ILE A 28 -9.49 20.19 -13.26
CA ILE A 28 -10.76 20.91 -13.13
C ILE A 28 -10.96 21.45 -11.71
N THR A 29 -10.54 20.71 -10.68
CA THR A 29 -10.75 21.07 -9.28
C THR A 29 -9.73 22.07 -8.73
N THR A 30 -8.81 22.58 -9.56
CA THR A 30 -7.83 23.63 -9.22
C THR A 30 -7.02 23.34 -7.96
N VAL A 31 -6.74 22.06 -7.69
CA VAL A 31 -6.01 21.70 -6.49
C VAL A 31 -4.60 22.31 -6.54
N SER A 32 -4.13 22.77 -5.38
CA SER A 32 -2.79 23.35 -5.21
C SER A 32 -1.69 22.53 -5.88
N ALA A 33 -0.88 23.20 -6.71
CA ALA A 33 0.29 22.61 -7.36
C ALA A 33 1.30 22.04 -6.35
N ASN A 34 1.35 22.61 -5.13
CA ASN A 34 2.23 22.13 -4.05
C ASN A 34 1.87 20.74 -3.54
N LEU A 35 0.64 20.27 -3.79
CA LEU A 35 0.21 18.91 -3.47
C LEU A 35 0.27 18.01 -4.72
N TRP A 36 -0.20 18.47 -5.87
CA TRP A 36 -0.24 17.66 -7.09
C TRP A 36 1.12 17.38 -7.69
N LEU A 37 2.02 18.36 -7.77
CA LEU A 37 3.31 18.15 -8.43
C LEU A 37 4.14 17.07 -7.73
N PRO A 38 4.31 17.09 -6.40
CA PRO A 38 5.02 16.00 -5.72
C PRO A 38 4.35 14.64 -5.91
N ALA A 39 3.02 14.58 -5.83
CA ALA A 39 2.27 13.33 -5.97
C ALA A 39 2.40 12.72 -7.38
N LEU A 40 2.25 13.55 -8.42
CA LEU A 40 2.40 13.11 -9.81
C LEU A 40 3.84 12.75 -10.15
N LEU A 41 4.80 13.55 -9.68
CA LEU A 41 6.21 13.25 -9.86
C LEU A 41 6.55 11.91 -9.21
N TRP A 42 6.11 11.68 -7.97
CA TRP A 42 6.33 10.44 -7.26
C TRP A 42 5.69 9.23 -7.96
N ALA A 43 4.42 9.32 -8.34
CA ALA A 43 3.73 8.26 -9.08
C ALA A 43 4.42 7.96 -10.42
N THR A 44 4.78 9.00 -11.17
CA THR A 44 5.42 8.86 -12.49
C THR A 44 6.82 8.25 -12.36
N LEU A 45 7.63 8.72 -11.41
CA LEU A 45 8.97 8.21 -11.20
C LEU A 45 8.95 6.75 -10.74
N THR A 46 8.09 6.41 -9.79
CA THR A 46 8.03 5.06 -9.23
C THR A 46 7.46 4.06 -10.22
N VAL A 47 6.34 4.35 -10.89
CA VAL A 47 5.79 3.48 -11.96
C VAL A 47 6.73 3.45 -13.17
N GLY A 48 7.31 4.58 -13.56
CA GLY A 48 8.29 4.66 -14.64
C GLY A 48 9.52 3.80 -14.37
N ALA A 49 10.00 3.77 -13.13
CA ALA A 49 11.11 2.89 -12.72
C ALA A 49 10.74 1.41 -12.90
N VAL A 50 9.52 0.99 -12.54
CA VAL A 50 9.03 -0.39 -12.78
C VAL A 50 9.10 -0.72 -14.28
N LEU A 51 8.57 0.18 -15.13
CA LEU A 51 8.56 -0.02 -16.58
C LEU A 51 9.97 -0.07 -17.17
N VAL A 52 10.87 0.83 -16.75
CA VAL A 52 12.26 0.85 -17.21
C VAL A 52 13.00 -0.42 -16.76
N LEU A 53 12.87 -0.82 -15.50
CA LEU A 53 13.50 -2.04 -14.99
C LEU A 53 13.03 -3.29 -15.72
N GLY A 54 11.74 -3.40 -16.04
CA GLY A 54 11.20 -4.55 -16.75
C GLY A 54 11.47 -4.55 -18.26
N LEU A 55 11.15 -3.45 -18.95
CA LEU A 55 11.21 -3.36 -20.42
C LEU A 55 12.63 -3.15 -20.95
N VAL A 56 13.46 -2.39 -20.23
CA VAL A 56 14.82 -2.03 -20.69
C VAL A 56 15.87 -2.95 -20.06
N PHE A 57 15.74 -3.23 -18.75
CA PHE A 57 16.74 -3.99 -18.01
C PHE A 57 16.34 -5.45 -17.74
N HIS A 58 15.17 -5.89 -18.19
CA HIS A 58 14.67 -7.26 -18.00
C HIS A 58 14.80 -7.77 -16.55
N TRP A 59 14.53 -6.89 -15.58
CA TRP A 59 14.65 -7.11 -14.14
C TRP A 59 16.06 -7.45 -13.61
N ILE A 60 17.11 -7.10 -14.36
CA ILE A 60 18.52 -7.35 -14.02
C ILE A 60 18.80 -8.85 -13.81
N PRO A 61 19.14 -9.59 -14.89
CA PRO A 61 19.52 -10.99 -14.78
C PRO A 61 20.79 -11.11 -13.93
N THR A 62 20.76 -11.94 -12.88
CA THR A 62 21.96 -12.18 -12.05
C THR A 62 22.89 -13.24 -12.66
N SER A 63 22.37 -14.06 -13.58
CA SER A 63 23.14 -14.98 -14.43
C SER A 63 22.33 -15.38 -15.69
N ALA A 64 22.95 -16.13 -16.61
CA ALA A 64 22.27 -16.66 -17.79
C ALA A 64 21.12 -17.63 -17.44
N ASN A 65 21.16 -18.26 -16.26
CA ASN A 65 20.12 -19.12 -15.69
C ASN A 65 19.75 -18.57 -14.30
N ASP A 66 18.91 -17.54 -14.28
CA ASP A 66 18.54 -16.83 -13.06
C ASP A 66 17.74 -17.75 -12.10
N SER A 67 18.45 -18.35 -11.14
CA SER A 67 17.89 -19.35 -10.24
C SER A 67 16.83 -18.79 -9.27
N ASP A 68 16.80 -17.49 -9.02
CA ASP A 68 15.74 -16.89 -8.19
C ASP A 68 14.39 -16.93 -8.92
N TYR A 69 14.41 -16.88 -10.26
CA TYR A 69 13.24 -17.13 -11.08
C TYR A 69 12.90 -18.64 -11.09
N ASP A 70 13.91 -19.49 -11.32
CA ASP A 70 13.72 -20.94 -11.47
C ASP A 70 13.40 -21.68 -10.15
N ASP A 71 13.82 -21.18 -8.98
CA ASP A 71 13.48 -21.76 -7.67
C ASP A 71 11.96 -21.77 -7.43
N PHE A 72 11.25 -20.73 -7.90
CA PHE A 72 9.79 -20.67 -7.82
C PHE A 72 9.11 -21.59 -8.85
N LEU A 73 9.77 -21.88 -9.98
CA LEU A 73 9.29 -22.80 -11.01
C LEU A 73 9.44 -24.28 -10.60
N ASN A 74 10.56 -24.60 -9.94
CA ASN A 74 11.06 -25.98 -9.85
C ASN A 74 10.87 -26.64 -8.48
N THR A 75 10.51 -25.88 -7.44
CA THR A 75 10.56 -26.46 -6.08
C THR A 75 9.48 -27.49 -5.79
N GLY A 76 8.38 -27.58 -6.57
CA GLY A 76 7.29 -28.53 -6.30
C GLY A 76 6.69 -28.41 -4.89
N ASP A 77 7.08 -27.36 -4.17
CA ASP A 77 6.83 -27.12 -2.75
C ASP A 77 5.62 -26.20 -2.67
N PRO A 78 4.46 -26.69 -2.22
CA PRO A 78 3.24 -25.92 -2.17
C PRO A 78 3.37 -24.65 -1.32
N GLU A 79 4.30 -24.60 -0.36
CA GLU A 79 4.57 -23.44 0.49
C GLU A 79 5.32 -22.32 -0.24
N LYS A 80 5.99 -22.63 -1.36
CA LYS A 80 6.79 -21.67 -2.15
C LYS A 80 6.06 -21.10 -3.37
N ILE A 81 4.90 -21.63 -3.76
CA ILE A 81 4.05 -21.02 -4.80
C ILE A 81 3.24 -19.90 -4.15
N ILE A 82 3.69 -18.65 -4.36
CA ILE A 82 3.32 -17.51 -3.50
C ILE A 82 1.87 -17.05 -3.70
N PHE A 83 1.28 -17.21 -4.89
CA PHE A 83 -0.12 -16.85 -5.17
C PHE A 83 -0.73 -17.77 -6.25
N CYS A 84 -2.07 -17.78 -6.35
CA CYS A 84 -2.79 -18.57 -7.34
C CYS A 84 -2.44 -18.22 -8.80
N GLU A 85 -2.25 -16.93 -9.10
CA GLU A 85 -1.97 -16.47 -10.46
C GLU A 85 -0.70 -17.15 -11.00
N GLY A 86 -0.83 -17.95 -12.04
CA GLY A 86 0.35 -18.56 -12.67
C GLY A 86 1.19 -17.50 -13.36
N TYR A 87 2.45 -17.79 -13.60
CA TYR A 87 3.39 -16.87 -14.25
C TYR A 87 3.70 -17.27 -15.70
N ASP A 88 4.37 -16.40 -16.45
CA ASP A 88 4.93 -16.72 -17.77
C ASP A 88 6.29 -16.01 -17.99
N SER A 89 7.01 -16.46 -19.01
CA SER A 89 8.17 -15.77 -19.59
C SER A 89 7.80 -14.35 -20.05
N GLY A 90 8.80 -13.45 -20.05
CA GLY A 90 8.61 -12.02 -20.36
C GLY A 90 8.89 -11.08 -19.19
N TRP A 91 8.61 -9.79 -19.39
CA TRP A 91 8.91 -8.70 -18.45
C TRP A 91 7.83 -8.48 -17.38
N VAL A 92 6.70 -9.18 -17.44
CA VAL A 92 5.70 -9.21 -16.37
C VAL A 92 5.34 -10.66 -16.13
N LYS A 93 5.67 -11.18 -14.95
CA LYS A 93 5.37 -12.58 -14.60
C LYS A 93 3.91 -12.80 -14.25
N GLN A 94 3.34 -11.94 -13.40
CA GLN A 94 1.95 -12.04 -12.93
C GLN A 94 1.16 -10.76 -13.30
N PRO A 95 0.61 -10.67 -14.53
CA PRO A 95 -0.05 -9.47 -15.01
C PRO A 95 -1.19 -8.94 -14.13
N ILE A 96 -2.09 -9.80 -13.66
CA ILE A 96 -3.24 -9.37 -12.87
C ILE A 96 -2.76 -8.78 -11.54
N SER A 97 -1.81 -9.43 -10.89
CA SER A 97 -1.19 -8.94 -9.65
C SER A 97 -0.40 -7.64 -9.86
N VAL A 98 0.33 -7.49 -10.98
CA VAL A 98 1.03 -6.23 -11.31
C VAL A 98 0.04 -5.09 -11.53
N TRP A 99 -0.99 -5.29 -12.36
CA TRP A 99 -1.85 -4.17 -12.77
C TRP A 99 -2.89 -3.79 -11.72
N SER A 100 -3.33 -4.73 -10.90
CA SER A 100 -4.21 -4.43 -9.75
C SER A 100 -3.54 -3.51 -8.72
N ASN A 101 -2.21 -3.52 -8.63
CA ASN A 101 -1.45 -2.62 -7.75
C ASN A 101 -1.52 -1.13 -8.15
N LEU A 102 -1.96 -0.81 -9.37
CA LEU A 102 -2.24 0.58 -9.74
C LEU A 102 -3.43 1.17 -8.96
N ALA A 103 -4.25 0.33 -8.32
CA ALA A 103 -5.26 0.79 -7.37
C ALA A 103 -4.64 1.56 -6.18
N PHE A 104 -3.45 1.18 -5.70
CA PHE A 104 -2.74 1.91 -4.64
C PHE A 104 -2.26 3.28 -5.13
N VAL A 105 -1.72 3.35 -6.35
CA VAL A 105 -1.35 4.63 -7.01
C VAL A 105 -2.59 5.52 -7.12
N ALA A 106 -3.71 4.98 -7.59
CA ALA A 106 -4.98 5.70 -7.66
C ALA A 106 -5.45 6.18 -6.27
N SER A 107 -5.41 5.32 -5.24
CA SER A 107 -5.77 5.71 -3.86
C SER A 107 -4.91 6.86 -3.34
N GLY A 108 -3.59 6.81 -3.52
CA GLY A 108 -2.69 7.89 -3.13
C GLY A 108 -3.01 9.21 -3.82
N LEU A 109 -3.28 9.18 -5.12
CA LEU A 109 -3.70 10.38 -5.86
C LEU A 109 -5.10 10.88 -5.46
N MET A 110 -6.04 9.97 -5.14
CA MET A 110 -7.36 10.35 -4.62
C MET A 110 -7.26 11.03 -3.25
N ILE A 111 -6.33 10.61 -2.38
CA ILE A 111 -6.06 11.28 -1.11
C ILE A 111 -5.63 12.72 -1.36
N VAL A 112 -4.74 12.96 -2.33
CA VAL A 112 -4.28 14.30 -2.72
C VAL A 112 -5.42 15.14 -3.31
N LEU A 113 -6.31 14.55 -4.12
CA LEU A 113 -7.53 15.22 -4.60
C LEU A 113 -8.38 15.69 -3.42
N ILE A 114 -8.70 14.78 -2.49
CA ILE A 114 -9.55 15.09 -1.34
C ILE A 114 -8.90 16.17 -0.48
N LEU A 115 -7.63 16.01 -0.15
CA LEU A 115 -6.85 16.97 0.64
C LEU A 115 -6.88 18.36 -0.01
N GLY A 116 -6.72 18.40 -1.33
CA GLY A 116 -6.75 19.61 -2.14
C GLY A 116 -8.01 20.45 -2.06
N THR A 117 -9.14 19.83 -1.69
CA THR A 117 -10.43 20.51 -1.55
C THR A 117 -10.67 21.04 -0.14
N ARG A 118 -9.78 20.76 0.82
CA ARG A 118 -9.93 21.17 2.22
C ARG A 118 -9.46 22.60 2.42
N ALA A 119 -10.12 23.30 3.34
CA ALA A 119 -9.69 24.61 3.79
C ALA A 119 -8.37 24.53 4.58
N ALA A 120 -7.54 25.56 4.45
CA ALA A 120 -6.25 25.70 5.13
C ALA A 120 -6.26 26.91 6.08
N PRO A 121 -5.63 26.83 7.26
CA PRO A 121 -5.14 25.62 7.92
C PRO A 121 -6.30 24.78 8.46
N ALA A 122 -6.11 23.45 8.56
CA ALA A 122 -7.11 22.58 9.17
C ALA A 122 -6.72 22.24 10.61
N PRO A 123 -7.66 22.20 11.58
CA PRO A 123 -7.34 21.87 12.97
C PRO A 123 -6.72 20.47 13.16
N ASN A 124 -7.06 19.53 12.29
CA ASN A 124 -6.50 18.18 12.27
C ASN A 124 -5.28 18.13 11.33
N PRO A 125 -4.09 17.74 11.80
CA PRO A 125 -2.90 17.67 10.96
C PRO A 125 -3.01 16.73 9.74
N MET A 126 -3.81 15.66 9.80
CA MET A 126 -4.06 14.77 8.65
C MET A 126 -5.07 15.38 7.65
N ALA A 127 -5.82 16.39 8.07
CA ALA A 127 -6.76 17.12 7.23
C ALA A 127 -6.14 18.38 6.59
N ASP A 128 -4.96 18.81 7.05
CA ASP A 128 -4.38 20.09 6.68
C ASP A 128 -3.61 19.99 5.36
N PRO A 129 -4.05 20.66 4.27
CA PRO A 129 -3.36 20.64 2.99
C PRO A 129 -2.00 21.34 2.99
N THR A 130 -1.65 22.06 4.05
CA THR A 130 -0.33 22.69 4.22
C THR A 130 0.65 21.82 5.02
N ALA A 131 0.16 20.76 5.67
CA ALA A 131 0.99 19.86 6.47
C ALA A 131 1.65 18.78 5.61
N LEU A 132 2.87 18.38 5.99
CA LEU A 132 3.59 17.29 5.32
C LEU A 132 2.95 15.92 5.57
N ILE A 133 2.25 15.74 6.68
CA ILE A 133 1.72 14.45 7.15
C ILE A 133 0.79 13.78 6.13
N PRO A 134 -0.30 14.42 5.66
CA PRO A 134 -1.20 13.78 4.70
C PRO A 134 -0.58 13.59 3.31
N LEU A 135 0.34 14.47 2.92
CA LEU A 135 1.13 14.26 1.69
C LEU A 135 2.03 13.03 1.84
N ALA A 136 2.80 12.90 2.91
CA ALA A 136 3.65 11.74 3.17
C ALA A 136 2.84 10.44 3.21
N TYR A 137 1.64 10.47 3.81
CA TYR A 137 0.71 9.35 3.78
C TYR A 137 0.29 8.97 2.35
N ALA A 138 -0.13 9.95 1.55
CA ALA A 138 -0.50 9.72 0.15
C ALA A 138 0.67 9.16 -0.68
N LEU A 139 1.90 9.65 -0.47
CA LEU A 139 3.09 9.16 -1.14
C LEU A 139 3.43 7.72 -0.72
N ALA A 140 3.29 7.38 0.57
CA ALA A 140 3.48 6.03 1.08
C ALA A 140 2.45 5.06 0.48
N VAL A 141 1.17 5.44 0.44
CA VAL A 141 0.11 4.66 -0.23
C VAL A 141 0.41 4.48 -1.72
N THR A 142 0.81 5.56 -2.40
CA THR A 142 1.19 5.49 -3.82
C THR A 142 2.33 4.49 -4.04
N PHE A 143 3.34 4.49 -3.16
CA PHE A 143 4.50 3.61 -3.26
C PHE A 143 4.18 2.12 -3.04
N MET A 144 3.11 1.79 -2.31
CA MET A 144 2.65 0.40 -2.17
C MET A 144 2.41 -0.27 -3.53
N GLY A 145 1.87 0.48 -4.50
CA GLY A 145 1.66 -0.02 -5.86
C GLY A 145 2.97 -0.47 -6.51
N PRO A 146 3.89 0.45 -6.85
CA PRO A 146 5.18 0.12 -7.45
C PRO A 146 6.03 -0.85 -6.64
N GLY A 147 6.04 -0.75 -5.30
CA GLY A 147 6.76 -1.69 -4.43
C GLY A 147 6.32 -3.14 -4.68
N SER A 148 5.00 -3.37 -4.74
CA SER A 148 4.41 -4.69 -5.01
C SER A 148 4.49 -5.09 -6.49
N MET A 149 4.37 -4.12 -7.41
CA MET A 149 4.53 -4.36 -8.86
C MET A 149 5.90 -4.94 -9.19
N VAL A 150 6.98 -4.43 -8.60
CA VAL A 150 8.35 -4.95 -8.86
C VAL A 150 8.44 -6.41 -8.46
N PHE A 151 7.79 -6.80 -7.35
CA PHE A 151 7.74 -8.20 -6.93
C PHE A 151 6.95 -9.06 -7.92
N HIS A 152 5.69 -8.73 -8.21
CA HIS A 152 4.86 -9.54 -9.11
C HIS A 152 5.34 -9.55 -10.57
N ALA A 153 6.04 -8.51 -11.00
CA ALA A 153 6.56 -8.43 -12.37
C ALA A 153 7.86 -9.23 -12.57
N SER A 154 8.65 -9.45 -11.50
CA SER A 154 9.96 -10.10 -11.56
C SER A 154 10.02 -11.46 -10.86
N LEU A 155 9.22 -11.66 -9.82
CA LEU A 155 9.26 -12.75 -8.84
C LEU A 155 10.63 -12.94 -8.17
N LYS A 156 11.40 -11.86 -8.02
CA LYS A 156 12.73 -11.90 -7.42
C LYS A 156 12.70 -11.69 -5.91
N LYS A 157 13.66 -12.29 -5.21
CA LYS A 157 13.86 -12.14 -3.75
C LYS A 157 14.06 -10.68 -3.32
N TRP A 158 14.97 -9.98 -4.00
CA TRP A 158 15.21 -8.56 -3.73
C TRP A 158 13.97 -7.68 -3.98
N ALA A 159 13.11 -8.09 -4.92
CA ALA A 159 11.86 -7.40 -5.19
C ALA A 159 10.83 -7.61 -4.07
N GLY A 160 10.82 -8.79 -3.44
CA GLY A 160 10.00 -9.07 -2.27
C GLY A 160 10.31 -8.15 -1.08
N TRP A 161 11.56 -7.70 -0.96
CA TRP A 161 11.93 -6.68 0.02
C TRP A 161 11.23 -5.35 -0.21
N PHE A 162 11.06 -4.91 -1.46
CA PHE A 162 10.34 -3.67 -1.79
C PHE A 162 8.83 -3.78 -1.54
N ASP A 163 8.21 -4.91 -1.91
CA ASP A 163 6.81 -5.21 -1.61
C ASP A 163 6.56 -5.12 -0.10
N ASN A 164 7.38 -5.82 0.67
CA ASN A 164 7.34 -5.79 2.13
C ASN A 164 7.57 -4.40 2.72
N LEU A 165 8.64 -3.72 2.30
CA LEU A 165 8.99 -2.38 2.78
C LEU A 165 7.84 -1.40 2.57
N SER A 166 7.17 -1.46 1.42
CA SER A 166 6.08 -0.53 1.10
C SER A 166 4.92 -0.60 2.09
N ILE A 167 4.52 -1.82 2.50
CA ILE A 167 3.48 -2.05 3.52
C ILE A 167 3.94 -1.52 4.88
N ILE A 168 5.19 -1.76 5.25
CA ILE A 168 5.77 -1.30 6.52
C ILE A 168 5.85 0.22 6.58
N LEU A 169 6.20 0.90 5.47
CA LEU A 169 6.24 2.35 5.44
C LEU A 169 4.85 2.94 5.69
N TRP A 170 3.81 2.40 5.04
CA TRP A 170 2.44 2.84 5.27
C TRP A 170 1.92 2.53 6.69
N ALA A 171 2.07 1.28 7.15
CA ALA A 171 1.60 0.86 8.47
C ALA A 171 2.39 1.54 9.60
N GLY A 172 3.71 1.67 9.44
CA GLY A 172 4.60 2.35 10.39
C GLY A 172 4.31 3.84 10.49
N LEU A 173 4.02 4.52 9.38
CA LEU A 173 3.59 5.92 9.39
C LEU A 173 2.25 6.07 10.14
N SER A 174 1.29 5.17 9.86
CA SER A 174 -0.03 5.15 10.50
C SER A 174 0.06 4.91 12.01
N LEU A 175 0.88 3.94 12.42
CA LEU A 175 1.18 3.66 13.83
C LEU A 175 1.84 4.86 14.51
N SER A 176 2.87 5.43 13.89
CA SER A 176 3.62 6.55 14.44
C SER A 176 2.72 7.77 14.62
N TYR A 177 1.85 8.05 13.66
CA TYR A 177 0.86 9.12 13.77
C TYR A 177 -0.02 8.91 15.00
N THR A 178 -0.72 7.78 15.12
CA THR A 178 -1.66 7.55 16.22
C THR A 178 -0.98 7.49 17.59
N VAL A 179 0.19 6.86 17.70
CA VAL A 179 0.98 6.86 18.94
C VAL A 179 1.36 8.29 19.33
N THR A 180 1.86 9.09 18.39
CA THR A 180 2.18 10.49 18.67
C THR A 180 0.93 11.28 19.07
N ARG A 181 -0.23 11.06 18.44
CA ARG A 181 -1.49 11.71 18.86
C ARG A 181 -1.87 11.38 20.30
N LEU A 182 -1.72 10.12 20.72
CA LEU A 182 -1.94 9.71 22.11
C LEU A 182 -0.93 10.35 23.07
N LEU A 183 0.35 10.37 22.71
CA LEU A 183 1.39 11.00 23.53
C LEU A 183 1.23 12.51 23.64
N MET A 184 0.77 13.18 22.58
CA MET A 184 0.38 14.59 22.61
C MET A 184 -0.73 14.82 23.64
N SER A 185 -1.80 14.02 23.58
CA SER A 185 -2.96 14.18 24.45
C SER A 185 -2.68 13.82 25.92
N TRP A 186 -1.83 12.83 26.18
CA TRP A 186 -1.54 12.38 27.55
C TRP A 186 -0.36 13.09 28.20
N PHE A 187 0.63 13.53 27.42
CA PHE A 187 1.91 14.00 27.94
C PHE A 187 2.40 15.31 27.29
N GLY A 188 1.64 15.91 26.37
CA GLY A 188 2.06 17.12 25.68
C GLY A 188 3.27 16.92 24.76
N ALA A 189 3.49 15.70 24.25
CA ALA A 189 4.57 15.43 23.29
C ALA A 189 4.42 16.30 22.03
N PRO A 190 5.51 16.67 21.34
CA PRO A 190 5.44 17.38 20.06
C PRO A 190 4.98 16.46 18.92
N LEU A 191 4.25 17.00 17.94
CA LEU A 191 3.76 16.24 16.77
C LEU A 191 4.94 15.70 15.94
N GLU A 192 6.06 16.40 15.91
CA GLU A 192 7.28 16.04 15.18
C GLU A 192 7.88 14.70 15.64
N LEU A 193 7.55 14.24 16.86
CA LEU A 193 7.96 12.92 17.37
C LEU A 193 7.54 11.79 16.43
N MET A 194 6.46 11.95 15.66
CA MET A 194 6.01 10.94 14.71
C MET A 194 7.08 10.58 13.67
N TRP A 195 7.90 11.54 13.25
CA TRP A 195 8.91 11.32 12.22
C TRP A 195 10.08 10.50 12.76
N LEU A 196 10.43 10.71 14.02
CA LEU A 196 11.42 9.88 14.70
C LEU A 196 10.92 8.45 14.88
N LEU A 197 9.68 8.27 15.37
CA LEU A 197 9.07 6.95 15.52
C LEU A 197 8.97 6.21 14.19
N PHE A 198 8.52 6.91 13.14
CA PHE A 198 8.41 6.38 11.80
C PHE A 198 9.77 5.97 11.25
N GLY A 199 10.79 6.84 11.37
CA GLY A 199 12.14 6.55 10.92
C GLY A 199 12.76 5.36 11.65
N LEU A 200 12.53 5.22 12.96
CA LEU A 200 13.02 4.07 13.73
C LEU A 200 12.34 2.76 13.31
N ILE A 201 11.00 2.76 13.13
CA ILE A 201 10.27 1.59 12.64
C ILE A 201 10.77 1.20 11.25
N ALA A 202 10.85 2.15 10.32
CA ALA A 202 11.30 1.90 8.96
C ALA A 202 12.75 1.37 8.92
N LEU A 203 13.66 1.95 9.73
CA LEU A 203 15.06 1.53 9.80
C LEU A 203 15.20 0.12 10.38
N ILE A 204 14.60 -0.14 11.55
CA ILE A 204 14.71 -1.43 12.24
C ILE A 204 14.15 -2.54 11.37
N VAL A 205 12.92 -2.35 10.88
CA VAL A 205 12.24 -3.37 10.08
C VAL A 205 12.93 -3.51 8.72
N GLY A 206 13.40 -2.42 8.11
CA GLY A 206 14.20 -2.45 6.89
C GLY A 206 15.46 -3.31 7.04
N ILE A 207 16.22 -3.14 8.13
CA ILE A 207 17.42 -3.95 8.41
C ILE A 207 17.07 -5.43 8.65
N VAL A 208 16.04 -5.71 9.45
CA VAL A 208 15.61 -7.09 9.75
C VAL A 208 15.20 -7.83 8.48
N THR A 209 14.41 -7.17 7.64
CA THR A 209 13.83 -7.75 6.43
C THR A 209 14.81 -7.82 5.27
N PHE A 210 15.82 -6.95 5.25
CA PHE A 210 16.92 -7.05 4.29
C PHE A 210 17.81 -8.28 4.57
N ARG A 211 17.95 -8.69 5.83
CA ARG A 211 18.78 -9.83 6.23
C ARG A 211 18.08 -11.19 6.13
N SER A 212 16.74 -11.21 6.16
CA SER A 212 15.98 -12.45 6.22
C SER A 212 14.62 -12.31 5.54
N GLU A 213 14.45 -12.98 4.40
CA GLU A 213 13.17 -13.05 3.68
C GLU A 213 12.06 -13.70 4.49
N SER A 214 12.40 -14.70 5.31
CA SER A 214 11.41 -15.36 6.19
C SER A 214 10.83 -14.41 7.23
N SER A 215 11.46 -13.26 7.48
CA SER A 215 10.96 -12.24 8.40
C SER A 215 9.90 -11.33 7.78
N HIS A 216 9.76 -11.25 6.44
CA HIS A 216 8.88 -10.30 5.77
C HIS A 216 7.44 -10.39 6.30
N ARG A 217 6.82 -11.57 6.19
CA ARG A 217 5.46 -11.82 6.69
C ARG A 217 5.31 -11.48 8.18
N THR A 218 6.26 -11.91 9.01
CA THR A 218 6.22 -11.65 10.46
C THR A 218 6.25 -10.16 10.75
N THR A 219 7.12 -9.41 10.07
CA THR A 219 7.23 -7.97 10.27
C THR A 219 6.00 -7.20 9.80
N GLN A 220 5.36 -7.62 8.70
CA GLN A 220 4.08 -7.06 8.27
C GLN A 220 2.99 -7.27 9.33
N ILE A 221 2.86 -8.50 9.84
CA ILE A 221 1.88 -8.84 10.87
C ILE A 221 2.13 -8.02 12.15
N VAL A 222 3.39 -7.90 12.57
CA VAL A 222 3.73 -7.15 13.79
C VAL A 222 3.40 -5.66 13.60
N VAL A 223 3.89 -5.01 12.54
CA VAL A 223 3.71 -3.56 12.38
C VAL A 223 2.25 -3.21 12.09
N ALA A 224 1.62 -3.87 11.11
CA ALA A 224 0.23 -3.60 10.74
C ALA A 224 -0.74 -4.07 11.84
N GLY A 225 -0.46 -5.19 12.49
CA GLY A 225 -1.25 -5.68 13.63
C GLY A 225 -1.14 -4.76 14.83
N SER A 226 0.05 -4.29 15.19
CA SER A 226 0.23 -3.29 16.26
C SER A 226 -0.52 -2.00 15.95
N TRP A 227 -0.43 -1.48 14.73
CA TRP A 227 -1.23 -0.33 14.30
C TRP A 227 -2.72 -0.58 14.51
N PHE A 228 -3.26 -1.68 13.97
CA PHE A 228 -4.67 -2.01 14.10
C PHE A 228 -5.12 -2.15 15.56
N LEU A 229 -4.31 -2.80 16.41
CA LEU A 229 -4.61 -2.95 17.84
C LEU A 229 -4.63 -1.61 18.58
N VAL A 230 -3.71 -0.70 18.24
CA VAL A 230 -3.71 0.67 18.81
C VAL A 230 -4.96 1.43 18.35
N GLU A 231 -5.37 1.32 17.09
CA GLU A 231 -6.61 1.94 16.62
C GLU A 231 -7.86 1.36 17.28
N LEU A 232 -7.90 0.04 17.44
CA LEU A 232 -8.99 -0.64 18.12
C LEU A 232 -9.07 -0.17 19.58
N PHE A 233 -7.94 -0.03 20.26
CA PHE A 233 -7.88 0.57 21.59
C PHE A 233 -8.43 2.00 21.61
N VAL A 234 -8.00 2.87 20.68
CA VAL A 234 -8.51 4.25 20.56
C VAL A 234 -10.03 4.27 20.41
N MET A 235 -10.57 3.41 19.53
CA MET A 235 -12.00 3.33 19.27
C MET A 235 -12.79 2.84 20.49
N ILE A 236 -12.32 1.77 21.14
CA ILE A 236 -12.98 1.20 22.33
C ILE A 236 -12.91 2.20 23.49
N ALA A 237 -11.77 2.83 23.73
CA ALA A 237 -11.61 3.84 24.77
C ALA A 237 -12.64 4.97 24.59
N ALA A 238 -12.75 5.50 23.36
CA ALA A 238 -13.72 6.54 23.04
C ALA A 238 -15.18 6.08 23.28
N TRP A 239 -15.55 4.85 22.89
CA TRP A 239 -16.90 4.31 23.13
C TRP A 239 -17.22 4.09 24.61
N LEU A 240 -16.23 3.72 25.40
CA LEU A 240 -16.37 3.55 26.85
C LEU A 240 -16.35 4.89 27.61
N GLY A 241 -16.22 6.02 26.91
CA GLY A 241 -16.17 7.35 27.53
C GLY A 241 -14.81 7.71 28.13
N TYR A 242 -13.76 6.92 27.88
CA TYR A 242 -12.39 7.32 28.15
C TYR A 242 -11.93 8.26 27.05
N THR A 243 -11.45 9.45 27.40
CA THR A 243 -11.03 10.46 26.43
C THR A 243 -9.55 10.30 26.08
N PRO A 244 -9.19 9.78 24.88
CA PRO A 244 -7.80 9.78 24.44
C PRO A 244 -7.33 11.20 24.00
N GLY A 245 -8.15 12.23 24.21
CA GLY A 245 -7.92 13.63 23.79
C GLY A 245 -8.38 13.95 22.36
N PHE A 246 -8.85 12.96 21.61
CA PHE A 246 -9.43 13.12 20.28
C PHE A 246 -10.44 12.01 19.98
N VAL A 247 -11.32 12.20 19.01
CA VAL A 247 -12.21 11.14 18.50
C VAL A 247 -12.12 11.06 17.00
N ARG A 248 -12.31 9.86 16.47
CA ARG A 248 -12.38 9.58 15.02
C ARG A 248 -13.71 8.93 14.69
N SER A 249 -14.16 9.11 13.46
CA SER A 249 -15.45 8.60 13.00
C SER A 249 -15.54 7.08 13.07
N THR A 250 -16.51 6.57 13.83
CA THR A 250 -16.84 5.14 13.87
C THR A 250 -17.26 4.58 12.51
N PRO A 251 -18.12 5.23 11.71
CA PRO A 251 -18.44 4.75 10.36
C PRO A 251 -17.20 4.54 9.48
N TRP A 252 -16.21 5.44 9.54
CA TRP A 252 -14.98 5.28 8.79
C TRP A 252 -14.14 4.11 9.31
N PHE A 253 -14.05 3.92 10.62
CA PHE A 253 -13.37 2.75 11.20
C PHE A 253 -14.01 1.43 10.76
N LEU A 254 -15.35 1.35 10.79
CA LEU A 254 -16.07 0.15 10.32
C LEU A 254 -15.86 -0.09 8.82
N ALA A 255 -15.81 0.97 8.01
CA ALA A 255 -15.48 0.85 6.59
C ALA A 255 -14.06 0.32 6.37
N VAL A 256 -13.08 0.78 7.16
CA VAL A 256 -11.69 0.26 7.14
C VAL A 256 -11.68 -1.23 7.49
N VAL A 257 -12.33 -1.62 8.59
CA VAL A 257 -12.42 -3.02 9.02
C VAL A 257 -13.07 -3.89 7.95
N ALA A 258 -14.20 -3.43 7.37
CA ALA A 258 -14.90 -4.17 6.33
C ALA A 258 -14.04 -4.34 5.06
N SER A 259 -13.34 -3.28 4.64
CA SER A 259 -12.46 -3.32 3.46
C SER A 259 -11.30 -4.29 3.65
N PHE A 260 -10.59 -4.22 4.78
CA PHE A 260 -9.49 -5.14 5.06
C PHE A 260 -9.97 -6.57 5.32
N ALA A 261 -11.11 -6.77 5.98
CA ALA A 261 -11.71 -8.10 6.15
C ALA A 261 -12.09 -8.74 4.81
N ALA A 262 -12.72 -7.97 3.91
CA ALA A 262 -13.03 -8.41 2.55
C ALA A 262 -11.76 -8.72 1.76
N ALA A 263 -10.74 -7.87 1.89
CA ALA A 263 -9.44 -8.12 1.30
C ALA A 263 -8.90 -9.47 1.82
N PHE A 264 -8.79 -9.67 3.14
CA PHE A 264 -8.23 -10.91 3.71
C PHE A 264 -9.04 -12.15 3.30
N ALA A 265 -10.35 -12.01 3.14
CA ALA A 265 -11.22 -13.06 2.60
C ALA A 265 -10.92 -13.41 1.14
N CYS A 266 -10.38 -12.49 0.34
CA CYS A 266 -9.86 -12.77 -1.00
C CYS A 266 -8.43 -13.33 -0.97
N TRP A 267 -7.58 -12.82 -0.08
CA TRP A 267 -6.17 -13.20 0.01
C TRP A 267 -5.97 -14.61 0.58
N LEU A 268 -6.62 -14.96 1.69
CA LEU A 268 -6.45 -16.25 2.38
C LEU A 268 -6.72 -17.46 1.46
N PRO A 269 -7.83 -17.50 0.68
CA PRO A 269 -8.09 -18.59 -0.26
C PRO A 269 -7.15 -18.61 -1.46
N SER A 270 -6.67 -17.44 -1.90
CA SER A 270 -5.80 -17.28 -3.08
C SER A 270 -4.35 -17.67 -2.84
N GLY A 271 -3.95 -17.84 -1.58
CA GLY A 271 -2.59 -18.22 -1.20
C GLY A 271 -2.33 -19.73 -1.24
N ALA A 272 -1.05 -20.06 -1.10
CA ALA A 272 -0.46 -21.41 -1.10
C ALA A 272 -1.25 -22.49 -0.32
N VAL A 273 -1.85 -22.12 0.82
CA VAL A 273 -2.37 -23.04 1.83
C VAL A 273 -3.80 -23.52 1.53
N ALA A 274 -4.68 -22.64 1.03
CA ALA A 274 -6.09 -22.96 0.84
C ALA A 274 -6.42 -23.34 -0.60
N ARG A 275 -5.87 -22.60 -1.60
CA ARG A 275 -6.09 -22.80 -3.05
C ARG A 275 -7.55 -23.03 -3.47
N LEU A 276 -8.50 -22.56 -2.66
CA LEU A 276 -9.92 -22.69 -2.95
C LEU A 276 -10.24 -21.76 -4.12
N TRP A 277 -10.83 -22.32 -5.18
CA TRP A 277 -11.15 -21.60 -6.43
C TRP A 277 -9.92 -21.05 -7.15
N CYS A 278 -8.78 -21.74 -7.06
CA CYS A 278 -7.60 -21.36 -7.80
C CYS A 278 -7.61 -21.87 -9.25
N ASP A 279 -7.71 -20.94 -10.20
CA ASP A 279 -7.39 -21.16 -11.61
C ASP A 279 -6.21 -20.23 -12.00
N PRO A 280 -5.02 -20.78 -12.29
CA PRO A 280 -3.81 -19.99 -12.53
C PRO A 280 -3.84 -19.19 -13.85
N ASP A 281 -4.74 -19.51 -14.77
CA ASP A 281 -4.87 -18.83 -16.07
C ASP A 281 -6.10 -17.94 -16.17
N SER A 282 -6.93 -17.94 -15.11
CA SER A 282 -8.08 -17.05 -14.99
C SER A 282 -7.64 -15.58 -14.92
N PRO A 283 -8.36 -14.65 -15.59
CA PRO A 283 -8.15 -13.23 -15.39
C PRO A 283 -8.73 -12.71 -14.06
N ILE A 284 -9.53 -13.54 -13.39
CA ILE A 284 -10.14 -13.25 -12.09
C ILE A 284 -9.27 -13.91 -11.03
N GLN A 285 -8.43 -13.10 -10.37
CA GLN A 285 -7.50 -13.55 -9.34
C GLN A 285 -7.88 -12.96 -7.98
N GLY A 286 -8.04 -13.82 -6.97
CA GLY A 286 -8.32 -13.40 -5.58
C GLY A 286 -7.28 -12.43 -5.05
N HIS A 287 -6.01 -12.64 -5.38
CA HIS A 287 -4.92 -11.75 -5.00
C HIS A 287 -4.99 -10.37 -5.69
N GLY A 288 -5.51 -10.32 -6.92
CA GLY A 288 -5.81 -9.05 -7.59
C GLY A 288 -6.91 -8.25 -6.87
N PHE A 289 -7.96 -8.92 -6.40
CA PHE A 289 -8.99 -8.28 -5.56
C PHE A 289 -8.46 -7.82 -4.21
N TRP A 290 -7.53 -8.59 -3.60
CA TRP A 290 -6.83 -8.17 -2.39
C TRP A 290 -6.15 -6.81 -2.58
N HIS A 291 -5.39 -6.60 -3.67
CA HIS A 291 -4.75 -5.31 -3.94
C HIS A 291 -5.76 -4.17 -4.03
N VAL A 292 -6.85 -4.35 -4.77
CA VAL A 292 -7.88 -3.32 -4.96
C VAL A 292 -8.57 -2.99 -3.63
N LEU A 293 -8.98 -3.99 -2.86
CA LEU A 293 -9.67 -3.81 -1.57
C LEU A 293 -8.73 -3.25 -0.49
N ALA A 294 -7.46 -3.64 -0.49
CA ALA A 294 -6.44 -3.07 0.39
C ALA A 294 -6.17 -1.61 0.03
N ALA A 295 -6.07 -1.27 -1.26
CA ALA A 295 -5.92 0.11 -1.73
C ALA A 295 -7.10 0.98 -1.31
N ILE A 296 -8.34 0.50 -1.45
CA ILE A 296 -9.54 1.18 -0.92
C ILE A 296 -9.43 1.32 0.60
N GLY A 297 -8.99 0.28 1.30
CA GLY A 297 -8.73 0.30 2.75
C GLY A 297 -7.79 1.44 3.15
N THR A 298 -6.68 1.65 2.43
CA THR A 298 -5.76 2.77 2.71
C THR A 298 -6.40 4.16 2.52
N LEU A 299 -7.25 4.33 1.50
CA LEU A 299 -8.01 5.56 1.31
C LEU A 299 -9.03 5.78 2.44
N LEU A 300 -9.70 4.72 2.89
CA LEU A 300 -10.63 4.77 4.02
C LEU A 300 -9.91 5.09 5.34
N VAL A 301 -8.68 4.61 5.53
CA VAL A 301 -7.85 4.96 6.68
C VAL A 301 -7.48 6.44 6.66
N TYR A 302 -7.15 7.00 5.50
CA TYR A 302 -6.99 8.45 5.37
C TYR A 302 -8.27 9.19 5.78
N CYS A 303 -9.44 8.80 5.25
CA CYS A 303 -10.72 9.42 5.63
C CYS A 303 -11.01 9.31 7.13
N TYR A 304 -10.69 8.17 7.74
CA TYR A 304 -10.79 7.93 9.17
C TYR A 304 -9.88 8.88 9.97
N PHE A 305 -8.59 8.96 9.66
CA PHE A 305 -7.67 9.88 10.32
C PHE A 305 -8.03 11.35 10.08
N ALA A 306 -8.45 11.69 8.88
CA ALA A 306 -8.82 13.05 8.50
C ALA A 306 -10.20 13.47 9.04
N SER A 307 -10.97 12.55 9.65
CA SER A 307 -12.22 12.82 10.37
C SER A 307 -12.01 13.17 11.85
N GLU A 308 -10.76 13.13 12.31
CA GLU A 308 -10.46 13.32 13.71
C GLU A 308 -10.80 14.73 14.20
N ILE A 309 -11.36 14.80 15.41
CA ILE A 309 -11.72 16.03 16.11
C ILE A 309 -11.06 15.97 17.49
N ALA A 310 -10.32 17.03 17.85
CA ALA A 310 -9.77 17.18 19.20
C ALA A 310 -10.90 17.38 20.22
N MET A 311 -10.83 16.69 21.35
CA MET A 311 -11.77 16.90 22.46
C MET A 311 -11.15 17.93 23.42
N LEU A 312 -11.87 19.02 23.63
CA LEU A 312 -11.54 20.06 24.62
C LEU A 312 -11.77 19.57 26.05
#